data_AF-A0A5P4NB97-F1
#
_entry.id   AF-A0A5P4NB97-F1
#
_cell.length_a   1.000
_cell.length_b   1.000
_cell.length_c   1.000
_cell.angle_alpha   90.00
_cell.angle_beta   90.00
_cell.angle_gamma   90.00
#
_symmetry.space_group_name_H-M   'P 1'
#
loop_
_entity.id
_entity.type
_entity.pdbx_description
1 polymer ?
#
loop_
_entity_poly.entity_id
_entity_poly.type
_entity_poly.pdbx_seq_one_letter_code
_entity_poly.pdbx_strand_id
1 'polypeptide(L)'
;MAAQAVLSSKAAAFQARAQRPAARRASLVVRAAAASAEVPDMGKRQLMNLLLLGAVGAPAVGLAGPYALFFVPPSAGGGAGGTVAKDALGNDVKATTWLATHAVGDRSLTQGLKGDATYLIVNNEGAIEKYGLNAVCTHLGCVVPWNKAENKFMCPCHGSQYNAEGKKIRGPAPLSLALAHCDVNDDIVTFTDWTETDFRTGEAPWWN
;
A
#
# COMPACT_ATOMS: atom_id res chain seq x y z
N MET A 1 -114.27 18.79 87.14
CA MET A 1 -114.05 20.25 87.19
C MET A 1 -112.55 20.53 87.24
N ALA A 2 -112.08 21.39 86.34
CA ALA A 2 -110.85 22.21 86.35
C ALA A 2 -109.52 21.53 86.74
N ALA A 3 -108.55 21.27 85.86
CA ALA A 3 -107.77 22.16 84.98
C ALA A 3 -106.92 23.20 85.72
N GLN A 4 -105.58 23.02 85.68
CA GLN A 4 -104.49 24.00 85.47
C GLN A 4 -103.16 23.30 85.84
N ALA A 5 -102.34 22.85 84.88
CA ALA A 5 -101.37 23.63 84.09
C ALA A 5 -100.20 24.18 84.93
N VAL A 6 -99.07 23.47 84.90
CA VAL A 6 -97.74 24.01 85.21
C VAL A 6 -96.82 23.73 84.03
N LEU A 7 -96.22 24.80 83.51
CA LEU A 7 -95.41 24.86 82.30
C LEU A 7 -93.95 24.49 82.53
N SER A 8 -93.37 23.91 81.48
CA SER A 8 -92.05 24.24 80.90
C SER A 8 -90.77 23.89 81.67
N SER A 9 -89.95 23.00 81.10
CA SER A 9 -88.77 23.43 80.31
C SER A 9 -87.82 22.27 80.00
N LYS A 10 -87.68 21.96 78.70
CA LYS A 10 -86.44 21.55 77.97
C LYS A 10 -85.79 20.20 78.39
N ALA A 11 -85.16 19.42 77.52
CA ALA A 11 -84.68 19.57 76.15
C ALA A 11 -84.62 18.19 75.48
N ALA A 12 -84.95 18.12 74.19
CA ALA A 12 -84.64 16.97 73.35
C ALA A 12 -83.12 16.92 73.11
N ALA A 13 -82.45 15.89 73.62
CA ALA A 13 -81.05 15.64 73.32
C ALA A 13 -80.93 14.90 71.98
N PHE A 14 -80.73 15.71 70.95
CA PHE A 14 -80.32 15.37 69.59
C PHE A 14 -79.09 14.44 69.63
N GLN A 15 -79.19 13.24 69.05
CA GLN A 15 -78.02 12.37 68.85
C GLN A 15 -77.08 13.04 67.84
N ALA A 16 -76.04 13.71 68.33
CA ALA A 16 -74.95 14.21 67.50
C ALA A 16 -74.11 13.03 67.02
N ARG A 17 -74.32 12.60 65.77
CA ARG A 17 -73.40 11.72 65.06
C ARG A 17 -72.08 12.47 64.90
N ALA A 18 -71.08 12.13 65.70
CA ALA A 18 -69.74 12.69 65.58
C ALA A 18 -69.21 12.44 64.16
N GLN A 19 -69.17 13.50 63.35
CA GLN A 19 -68.46 13.48 62.07
C GLN A 19 -66.98 13.34 62.41
N ARG A 20 -66.40 12.16 62.12
CA ARG A 20 -64.95 11.96 62.16
C ARG A 20 -64.30 13.04 61.29
N PRO A 21 -63.29 13.78 61.77
CA PRO A 21 -62.57 14.70 60.90
C PRO A 21 -61.99 13.88 59.75
N ALA A 22 -62.26 14.32 58.51
CA ALA A 22 -61.64 13.73 57.34
C ALA A 22 -60.13 13.84 57.54
N ALA A 23 -59.47 12.70 57.79
CA ALA A 23 -58.02 12.65 57.82
C ALA A 23 -57.54 13.18 56.48
N ARG A 24 -56.93 14.38 56.48
CA ARG A 24 -56.15 14.85 55.33
C ARG A 24 -55.10 13.78 55.11
N ARG A 25 -55.32 12.93 54.09
CA ARG A 25 -54.26 12.11 53.53
C ARG A 25 -53.26 13.11 53.00
N ALA A 26 -52.21 13.38 53.78
CA ALA A 26 -51.00 13.94 53.23
C ALA A 26 -50.54 12.91 52.21
N SER A 27 -50.78 13.20 50.93
CA SER A 27 -50.11 12.51 49.85
C SER A 27 -48.63 12.72 50.11
N LEU A 28 -47.98 11.71 50.67
CA LEU A 28 -46.53 11.71 50.74
C LEU A 28 -46.10 11.62 49.28
N VAL A 29 -45.85 12.77 48.66
CA VAL A 29 -45.17 12.82 47.38
C VAL A 29 -43.77 12.34 47.69
N VAL A 30 -43.55 11.03 47.51
CA VAL A 30 -42.22 10.49 47.37
C VAL A 30 -41.66 11.23 46.17
N ARG A 31 -40.84 12.26 46.42
CA ARG A 31 -39.95 12.77 45.40
C ARG A 31 -39.12 11.56 44.98
N ALA A 32 -39.39 11.03 43.80
CA ALA A 32 -38.48 10.11 43.16
C ALA A 32 -37.14 10.82 43.13
N ALA A 33 -36.21 10.38 44.00
CA ALA A 33 -34.81 10.67 43.80
C ALA A 33 -34.50 10.22 42.37
N ALA A 34 -34.01 11.14 41.55
CA ALA A 34 -33.86 10.94 40.13
C ALA A 34 -33.13 9.61 39.85
N ALA A 35 -33.85 8.63 39.31
CA ALA A 35 -33.28 7.37 38.83
C ALA A 35 -32.51 7.56 37.51
N SER A 36 -31.80 8.69 37.39
CA SER A 36 -30.95 9.06 36.27
C SER A 36 -29.50 9.30 36.69
N ALA A 37 -29.17 9.13 37.98
CA ALA A 37 -27.78 9.24 38.45
C ALA A 37 -26.96 7.95 38.34
N GLU A 38 -27.61 6.77 38.27
CA GLU A 38 -26.92 5.47 38.31
C GLU A 38 -26.74 4.83 36.91
N VAL A 39 -27.55 5.21 35.91
CA VAL A 39 -27.53 4.59 34.58
C VAL A 39 -26.74 5.47 33.60
N PRO A 40 -25.69 4.94 32.93
CA PRO A 40 -24.95 5.69 31.93
C PRO A 40 -25.83 6.14 30.76
N ASP A 41 -25.75 7.43 30.45
CA ASP A 41 -26.38 8.07 29.29
C ASP A 41 -25.68 7.66 27.97
N MET A 42 -26.23 8.10 26.83
CA MET A 42 -25.68 7.73 25.53
C MET A 42 -24.28 8.28 25.29
N GLY A 43 -23.95 9.46 25.84
CA GLY A 43 -22.61 10.03 25.75
C GLY A 43 -21.55 9.16 26.44
N LYS A 44 -21.82 8.70 27.67
CA LYS A 44 -20.93 7.76 28.38
C LYS A 44 -20.82 6.42 27.66
N ARG A 45 -21.90 5.91 27.06
CA ARG A 45 -21.87 4.66 26.27
C ARG A 45 -21.03 4.80 25.00
N GLN A 46 -21.17 5.91 24.27
CA GLN A 46 -20.35 6.18 23.09
C GLN A 46 -18.86 6.34 23.44
N LEU A 47 -18.56 7.02 24.54
CA LEU A 47 -17.20 7.14 25.04
C LEU A 47 -16.60 5.78 25.41
N MET A 48 -17.34 4.93 26.14
CA MET A 48 -16.87 3.59 26.50
C MET A 48 -16.72 2.68 25.27
N ASN A 49 -17.60 2.78 24.29
CA ASN A 49 -17.47 2.04 23.03
C ASN A 49 -16.23 2.47 22.23
N LEU A 50 -15.93 3.77 22.17
CA LEU A 50 -14.73 4.29 21.52
C LEU A 50 -13.46 3.78 22.22
N LEU A 51 -13.43 3.80 23.55
CA LEU A 51 -12.31 3.27 24.33
C LEU A 51 -12.14 1.75 24.13
N LEU A 52 -13.23 1.00 24.10
CA LEU A 52 -13.20 -0.45 23.83
C LEU A 52 -12.66 -0.74 22.42
N LEU A 53 -13.14 -0.01 21.40
CA LEU A 53 -12.65 -0.15 20.03
C LEU A 53 -11.16 0.20 19.93
N GLY A 54 -10.70 1.24 20.62
CA GLY A 54 -9.27 1.57 20.69
C GLY A 54 -8.46 0.49 21.40
N ALA A 55 -8.92 0.00 22.55
CA ALA A 55 -8.22 -0.98 23.37
C ALA A 55 -8.11 -2.36 22.71
N VAL A 56 -9.12 -2.78 21.94
CA VAL A 56 -9.07 -4.04 21.16
C VAL A 56 -8.44 -3.83 19.79
N GLY A 57 -8.66 -2.67 19.16
CA GLY A 57 -8.11 -2.33 17.86
C GLY A 57 -6.60 -2.19 17.87
N ALA A 58 -6.01 -1.58 18.91
CA ALA A 58 -4.56 -1.41 19.01
C ALA A 58 -3.77 -2.74 19.01
N PRO A 59 -4.07 -3.75 19.85
CA PRO A 59 -3.38 -5.04 19.78
C PRO A 59 -3.72 -5.80 18.50
N ALA A 60 -4.93 -5.67 17.96
CA ALA A 60 -5.29 -6.28 16.69
C ALA A 60 -4.43 -5.73 15.53
N VAL A 61 -4.25 -4.40 15.45
CA VAL A 61 -3.36 -3.77 14.47
C VAL A 61 -1.89 -4.09 14.76
N GLY A 62 -1.50 -4.13 16.04
CA GLY A 62 -0.14 -4.46 16.45
C GLY A 62 0.29 -5.89 16.06
N LEU A 63 -0.64 -6.83 16.01
CA LEU A 63 -0.39 -8.19 15.53
C LEU A 63 -0.59 -8.33 14.01
N ALA A 64 -1.65 -7.72 13.46
CA ALA A 64 -1.97 -7.82 12.04
C ALA A 64 -1.00 -7.04 11.16
N GLY A 65 -0.46 -5.92 11.62
CA GLY A 65 0.46 -5.07 10.86
C GLY A 65 1.76 -5.80 10.48
N PRO A 66 2.53 -6.33 11.44
CA PRO A 66 3.72 -7.12 11.12
C PRO A 66 3.41 -8.38 10.30
N TYR A 67 2.27 -9.02 10.55
CA TYR A 67 1.84 -10.17 9.75
C TYR A 67 1.51 -9.80 8.30
N ALA A 68 0.94 -8.62 8.05
CA ALA A 68 0.74 -8.10 6.70
C ALA A 68 2.08 -7.74 6.04
N LEU A 69 2.99 -7.08 6.78
CA LEU A 69 4.32 -6.72 6.29
C LEU A 69 5.21 -7.94 6.00
N PHE A 70 4.95 -9.08 6.64
CA PHE A 70 5.65 -10.35 6.34
C PHE A 70 5.47 -10.78 4.88
N PHE A 71 4.35 -10.44 4.23
CA PHE A 71 4.11 -10.74 2.82
C PHE A 71 4.74 -9.71 1.86
N VAL A 72 5.23 -8.58 2.37
CA VAL A 72 5.98 -7.61 1.57
C VAL A 72 7.42 -8.12 1.48
N PRO A 73 7.91 -8.49 0.28
CA PRO A 73 9.26 -9.00 0.14
C PRO A 73 10.27 -7.93 0.58
N PRO A 74 11.33 -8.29 1.32
CA PRO A 74 12.41 -7.36 1.62
C PRO A 74 13.04 -6.90 0.31
N SER A 75 13.29 -5.59 0.16
CA SER A 75 14.03 -5.10 -0.99
C SER A 75 15.45 -5.67 -0.96
N ALA A 76 15.93 -6.13 -2.11
CA ALA A 76 17.35 -6.41 -2.27
C ALA A 76 18.10 -5.08 -2.05
N GLY A 77 18.98 -5.02 -1.05
CA GLY A 77 19.67 -3.80 -0.67
C GLY A 77 20.34 -3.14 -1.88
N GLY A 78 19.87 -1.94 -2.25
CA GLY A 78 20.45 -1.14 -3.31
C GLY A 78 21.74 -0.49 -2.82
N GLY A 79 22.88 -1.10 -3.09
CA GLY A 79 24.18 -0.45 -2.90
C GLY A 79 24.33 0.69 -3.92
N ALA A 80 24.87 1.84 -3.48
CA ALA A 80 25.10 3.02 -4.32
C ALA A 80 26.08 2.79 -5.50
N GLY A 81 26.64 1.58 -5.66
CA GLY A 81 27.65 1.22 -6.65
C GLY A 81 27.14 0.45 -7.88
N GLY A 82 25.82 0.39 -8.09
CA GLY A 82 25.25 -0.37 -9.21
C GLY A 82 25.23 -1.88 -8.98
N THR A 83 24.58 -2.60 -9.88
CA THR A 83 24.47 -4.07 -9.85
C THR A 83 25.55 -4.68 -10.72
N VAL A 84 26.31 -5.65 -10.19
CA VAL A 84 27.32 -6.39 -10.96
C VAL A 84 26.62 -7.24 -12.03
N ALA A 85 27.12 -7.15 -13.27
CA ALA A 85 26.65 -7.98 -14.36
C ALA A 85 27.08 -9.44 -14.14
N LYS A 86 26.14 -10.38 -14.31
CA LYS A 86 26.41 -11.82 -14.18
C LYS A 86 26.20 -12.57 -15.49
N ASP A 87 26.94 -13.66 -15.67
CA ASP A 87 26.75 -14.58 -16.79
C ASP A 87 25.55 -15.51 -16.56
N ALA A 88 25.27 -16.39 -17.52
CA ALA A 88 24.18 -17.36 -17.43
C ALA A 88 24.35 -18.40 -16.29
N LEU A 89 25.57 -18.54 -15.76
CA LEU A 89 25.91 -19.44 -14.65
C LEU A 89 25.92 -18.72 -13.29
N GLY A 90 25.71 -17.40 -13.28
CA GLY A 90 25.72 -16.55 -12.09
C GLY A 90 27.12 -16.04 -11.68
N ASN A 91 28.15 -16.28 -12.47
CA ASN A 91 29.49 -15.72 -12.24
C ASN A 91 29.55 -14.25 -12.67
N ASP A 92 30.45 -13.49 -12.04
CA ASP A 92 30.63 -12.08 -12.38
C ASP A 92 31.32 -11.93 -13.75
N VAL A 93 30.77 -11.04 -14.58
CA VAL A 93 31.30 -10.78 -15.92
C VAL A 93 32.53 -9.88 -15.83
N LYS A 94 33.67 -10.42 -16.25
CA LYS A 94 34.93 -9.67 -16.35
C LYS A 94 35.15 -9.12 -17.75
N ALA A 95 35.52 -7.84 -17.87
CA ALA A 95 35.70 -7.18 -19.16
C ALA A 95 36.81 -7.83 -19.99
N THR A 96 37.94 -8.18 -19.38
CA THR A 96 39.05 -8.87 -20.05
C THR A 96 38.64 -10.21 -20.67
N THR A 97 37.91 -11.04 -19.92
CA THR A 97 37.46 -12.37 -20.39
C THR A 97 36.34 -12.24 -21.42
N TRP A 98 35.48 -11.23 -21.25
CA TRP A 98 34.39 -10.94 -22.17
C TRP A 98 34.91 -10.51 -23.54
N LEU A 99 35.85 -9.56 -23.58
CA LEU A 99 36.45 -9.08 -24.83
C LEU A 99 37.32 -10.13 -25.54
N ALA A 100 37.83 -11.13 -24.80
CA ALA A 100 38.54 -12.26 -25.41
C ALA A 100 37.60 -13.26 -26.12
N THR A 101 36.33 -13.33 -25.71
CA THR A 101 35.36 -14.31 -26.20
C THR A 101 34.37 -13.72 -27.20
N HIS A 102 34.09 -12.42 -27.12
CA HIS A 102 33.10 -11.71 -27.93
C HIS A 102 33.78 -10.81 -28.95
N ALA A 103 33.38 -10.94 -30.21
CA ALA A 103 33.90 -10.11 -31.29
C ALA A 103 33.32 -8.68 -31.25
N VAL A 104 33.95 -7.80 -32.00
CA VAL A 104 33.48 -6.43 -32.26
C VAL A 104 32.05 -6.44 -32.81
N GLY A 105 31.17 -5.61 -32.24
CA GLY A 105 29.76 -5.53 -32.63
C GLY A 105 28.89 -6.67 -32.10
N ASP A 106 29.43 -7.54 -31.26
CA ASP A 106 28.63 -8.58 -30.62
C ASP A 106 27.73 -8.02 -29.52
N ARG A 107 26.58 -8.68 -29.36
CA ARG A 107 25.52 -8.28 -28.43
C ARG A 107 25.04 -9.51 -27.71
N SER A 108 25.56 -9.68 -26.50
CA SER A 108 25.31 -10.87 -25.69
C SER A 108 24.56 -10.51 -24.43
N LEU A 109 23.75 -11.45 -23.96
CA LEU A 109 22.93 -11.27 -22.77
C LEU A 109 23.75 -11.51 -21.51
N THR A 110 23.53 -10.64 -20.54
CA THR A 110 24.02 -10.75 -19.17
C THR A 110 22.86 -10.50 -18.22
N GLN A 111 22.96 -10.96 -16.98
CA GLN A 111 22.05 -10.56 -15.93
C GLN A 111 22.41 -9.13 -15.50
N GLY A 112 21.49 -8.19 -15.69
CA GLY A 112 21.68 -6.79 -15.35
C GLY A 112 20.87 -6.35 -14.13
N LEU A 113 20.38 -5.11 -14.18
CA LEU A 113 19.62 -4.49 -13.10
C LEU A 113 18.39 -5.32 -12.73
N LYS A 114 18.14 -5.49 -11.42
CA LYS A 114 16.99 -6.23 -10.87
C LYS A 114 16.85 -7.69 -11.36
N GLY A 115 17.89 -8.24 -11.98
CA GLY A 115 17.89 -9.60 -12.53
C GLY A 115 17.34 -9.71 -13.96
N ASP A 116 17.01 -8.59 -14.60
CA ASP A 116 16.58 -8.58 -16.01
C ASP A 116 17.74 -8.96 -16.93
N ALA A 117 17.40 -9.51 -18.11
CA ALA A 117 18.39 -9.77 -19.14
C ALA A 117 18.79 -8.44 -19.82
N THR A 118 20.04 -8.03 -19.67
CA THR A 118 20.60 -6.82 -20.27
C THR A 118 21.67 -7.19 -21.28
N TYR A 119 21.58 -6.60 -22.48
CA TYR A 119 22.60 -6.71 -23.50
C TYR A 119 23.84 -5.91 -23.13
N LEU A 120 24.98 -6.60 -23.14
CA LEU A 120 26.30 -5.99 -23.13
C LEU A 120 26.79 -5.89 -24.58
N ILE A 121 27.10 -4.68 -25.01
CA ILE A 121 27.46 -4.36 -26.39
C ILE A 121 28.97 -4.15 -26.47
N VAL A 122 29.63 -4.78 -27.44
CA VAL A 122 31.02 -4.51 -27.76
C VAL A 122 31.08 -3.50 -28.92
N ASN A 123 31.67 -2.35 -28.68
CA ASN A 123 31.85 -1.28 -29.66
C ASN A 123 32.74 -1.69 -30.82
N ASN A 124 32.65 -0.93 -31.91
CA ASN A 124 33.50 -1.05 -33.09
C ASN A 124 35.01 -0.90 -32.79
N GLU A 125 35.35 -0.24 -31.69
CA GLU A 125 36.71 -0.02 -31.20
C GLU A 125 37.24 -1.19 -30.36
N GLY A 126 36.44 -2.24 -30.14
CA GLY A 126 36.80 -3.39 -29.30
C GLY A 126 36.73 -3.13 -27.80
N ALA A 127 36.03 -2.06 -27.38
CA ALA A 127 35.73 -1.76 -25.98
C ALA A 127 34.27 -2.08 -25.66
N ILE A 128 33.94 -2.25 -24.37
CA ILE A 128 32.55 -2.36 -23.92
C ILE A 128 31.88 -0.99 -24.04
N GLU A 129 30.65 -0.97 -24.56
CA GLU A 129 29.88 0.25 -24.70
C GLU A 129 29.43 0.82 -23.35
N LYS A 130 29.31 2.16 -23.26
CA LYS A 130 28.90 2.84 -22.02
C LYS A 130 27.44 2.65 -21.62
N TYR A 131 26.64 2.05 -22.49
CA TYR A 131 25.24 1.73 -22.21
C TYR A 131 24.95 0.25 -22.49
N GLY A 132 24.10 -0.33 -21.65
CA GLY A 132 23.45 -1.61 -21.86
C GLY A 132 22.00 -1.42 -22.31
N LEU A 133 21.46 -2.40 -23.03
CA LEU A 133 20.05 -2.41 -23.43
C LEU A 133 19.29 -3.49 -22.68
N ASN A 134 18.20 -3.14 -22.01
CA ASN A 134 17.32 -4.15 -21.43
C ASN A 134 16.68 -4.96 -22.58
N ALA A 135 16.84 -6.29 -22.56
CA ALA A 135 16.33 -7.19 -23.57
C ALA A 135 14.82 -7.49 -23.42
N VAL A 136 14.19 -7.04 -22.34
CA VAL A 136 12.77 -7.23 -22.06
C VAL A 136 11.92 -6.40 -23.03
N CYS A 137 11.10 -7.08 -23.83
CA CYS A 137 10.20 -6.42 -24.77
C CYS A 137 9.14 -5.60 -24.03
N THR A 138 9.04 -4.32 -24.37
CA THR A 138 8.07 -3.37 -23.84
C THR A 138 6.60 -3.68 -24.19
N HIS A 139 6.33 -4.70 -25.01
CA HIS A 139 4.98 -5.17 -25.29
C HIS A 139 4.41 -6.02 -24.15
N LEU A 140 5.04 -7.18 -23.88
CA LEU A 140 4.56 -8.19 -22.92
C LEU A 140 5.70 -8.90 -22.16
N GLY A 141 6.96 -8.45 -22.32
CA GLY A 141 8.08 -8.96 -21.54
C GLY A 141 8.90 -10.11 -22.15
N CYS A 142 8.67 -10.52 -23.40
CA CYS A 142 9.54 -11.49 -24.07
C CYS A 142 10.98 -10.96 -24.19
N VAL A 143 12.00 -11.84 -24.06
CA VAL A 143 13.39 -11.47 -24.35
C VAL A 143 13.56 -11.30 -25.86
N VAL A 144 14.05 -10.14 -26.30
CA VAL A 144 14.19 -9.80 -27.72
C VAL A 144 15.60 -10.19 -28.20
N PRO A 145 15.76 -11.18 -29.09
CA PRO A 145 17.06 -11.56 -29.65
C PRO A 145 17.58 -10.50 -30.64
N TRP A 146 18.91 -10.37 -30.70
CA TRP A 146 19.60 -9.60 -31.72
C TRP A 146 19.67 -10.38 -33.04
N ASN A 147 19.23 -9.77 -34.14
CA ASN A 147 19.45 -10.31 -35.48
C ASN A 147 20.63 -9.61 -36.15
N LYS A 148 21.75 -10.34 -36.28
CA LYS A 148 22.99 -9.88 -36.92
C LYS A 148 22.84 -9.60 -38.42
N ALA A 149 21.92 -10.27 -39.12
CA ALA A 149 21.74 -10.10 -40.56
C ALA A 149 21.09 -8.76 -40.91
N GLU A 150 20.15 -8.30 -40.09
CA GLU A 150 19.41 -7.04 -40.32
C GLU A 150 19.84 -5.88 -39.43
N ASN A 151 20.78 -6.11 -38.51
CA ASN A 151 21.23 -5.15 -37.50
C ASN A 151 20.08 -4.55 -36.67
N LYS A 152 19.14 -5.41 -36.26
CA LYS A 152 17.94 -5.03 -35.50
C LYS A 152 17.63 -6.07 -34.44
N PHE A 153 17.00 -5.64 -33.35
CA PHE A 153 16.39 -6.56 -32.40
C PHE A 153 14.99 -6.92 -32.88
N MET A 154 14.71 -8.21 -33.01
CA MET A 154 13.43 -8.71 -33.53
C MET A 154 12.78 -9.65 -32.53
N CYS A 155 11.65 -9.23 -31.97
CA CYS A 155 10.92 -9.99 -30.97
C CYS A 155 10.19 -11.17 -31.65
N PRO A 156 10.50 -12.43 -31.30
CA PRO A 156 9.90 -13.60 -31.94
C PRO A 156 8.42 -13.77 -31.58
N CYS A 157 7.94 -13.12 -30.51
CA CYS A 157 6.57 -13.28 -30.03
C CYS A 157 5.54 -12.60 -30.95
N HIS A 158 5.76 -11.32 -31.29
CA HIS A 158 4.80 -10.53 -32.08
C HIS A 158 5.46 -9.62 -33.12
N GLY A 159 6.76 -9.82 -33.39
CA GLY A 159 7.47 -9.10 -34.45
C GLY A 159 7.77 -7.63 -34.16
N SER A 160 7.81 -7.22 -32.89
CA SER A 160 8.35 -5.89 -32.51
C SER A 160 9.81 -5.78 -32.95
N GLN A 161 10.14 -4.69 -33.62
CA GLN A 161 11.48 -4.42 -34.14
C GLN A 161 12.06 -3.17 -33.49
N TYR A 162 13.31 -3.27 -33.05
CA TYR A 162 14.08 -2.16 -32.50
C TYR A 162 15.38 -1.98 -33.29
N ASN A 163 15.86 -0.75 -33.39
CA ASN A 163 17.13 -0.44 -34.04
C ASN A 163 18.32 -0.95 -33.22
N ALA A 164 19.53 -0.78 -33.74
CA ALA A 164 20.77 -1.12 -33.06
C ALA A 164 20.94 -0.46 -31.67
N GLU A 165 20.30 0.66 -31.41
CA GLU A 165 20.34 1.35 -30.11
C GLU A 165 19.14 0.98 -29.21
N GLY A 166 18.26 0.06 -29.65
CA GLY A 166 17.05 -0.34 -28.91
C GLY A 166 15.85 0.62 -29.03
N LYS A 167 15.91 1.62 -29.91
CA LYS A 167 14.77 2.47 -30.28
C LYS A 167 13.75 1.66 -31.07
N LYS A 168 12.48 1.76 -30.70
CA LYS A 168 11.39 1.11 -31.43
C LYS A 168 11.31 1.62 -32.88
N ILE A 169 11.24 0.69 -33.83
CA ILE A 169 10.98 0.97 -35.25
C ILE A 169 9.57 0.54 -35.65
N ARG A 170 9.20 -0.71 -35.32
CA ARG A 170 7.96 -1.34 -35.81
C ARG A 170 7.37 -2.30 -34.78
N GLY A 171 6.09 -2.60 -34.94
CA GLY A 171 5.37 -3.63 -34.20
C GLY A 171 4.57 -3.10 -33.01
N PRO A 172 3.97 -4.01 -32.22
CA PRO A 172 3.00 -3.66 -31.18
C PRO A 172 3.62 -3.07 -29.90
N ALA A 173 4.94 -3.15 -29.73
CA ALA A 173 5.63 -2.52 -28.61
C ALA A 173 5.28 -1.02 -28.53
N PRO A 174 4.85 -0.48 -27.38
CA PRO A 174 4.53 0.94 -27.27
C PRO A 174 5.80 1.81 -27.20
N LEU A 175 6.83 1.35 -26.50
CA LEU A 175 8.03 2.12 -26.12
C LEU A 175 9.34 1.45 -26.57
N SER A 176 10.43 2.20 -26.57
CA SER A 176 11.80 1.71 -26.83
C SER A 176 12.36 0.92 -25.65
N LEU A 177 13.36 0.07 -25.87
CA LEU A 177 14.01 -0.71 -24.81
C LEU A 177 14.70 0.21 -23.79
N ALA A 178 14.64 -0.15 -22.51
CA ALA A 178 15.27 0.63 -21.44
C ALA A 178 16.80 0.60 -21.54
N LEU A 179 17.44 1.68 -21.09
CA LEU A 179 18.88 1.83 -21.03
C LEU A 179 19.38 1.61 -19.60
N ALA A 180 20.60 1.12 -19.47
CA ALA A 180 21.37 1.11 -18.23
C ALA A 180 22.76 1.66 -18.52
N HIS A 181 23.35 2.42 -17.60
CA HIS A 181 24.76 2.78 -17.69
C HIS A 181 25.61 1.54 -17.46
N CYS A 182 26.66 1.38 -18.25
CA CYS A 182 27.59 0.27 -18.17
C CYS A 182 28.99 0.81 -17.87
N ASP A 183 29.47 0.54 -16.66
CA ASP A 183 30.79 0.94 -16.20
C ASP A 183 31.62 -0.30 -15.87
N VAL A 184 32.92 -0.23 -16.13
CA VAL A 184 33.87 -1.29 -15.80
C VAL A 184 34.68 -0.85 -14.59
N ASN A 185 34.38 -1.43 -13.42
CA ASN A 185 35.05 -1.16 -12.16
C ASN A 185 35.94 -2.36 -11.80
N ASP A 186 37.25 -2.15 -11.67
CA ASP A 186 38.23 -3.20 -11.32
C ASP A 186 38.08 -4.50 -12.17
N ASP A 187 37.93 -4.33 -13.48
CA ASP A 187 37.68 -5.39 -14.48
C ASP A 187 36.30 -6.06 -14.41
N ILE A 188 35.43 -5.65 -13.48
CA ILE A 188 34.06 -6.16 -13.36
C ILE A 188 33.09 -5.19 -14.04
N VAL A 189 32.19 -5.73 -14.86
CA VAL A 189 31.13 -4.94 -15.49
C VAL A 189 30.02 -4.69 -14.47
N THR A 190 29.65 -3.43 -14.30
CA THR A 190 28.59 -2.97 -13.39
C THR A 190 27.56 -2.16 -14.15
N PHE A 191 26.29 -2.37 -13.83
CA PHE A 191 25.17 -1.59 -14.37
C PHE A 191 24.61 -0.62 -13.33
N THR A 192 24.35 0.61 -13.75
CA THR A 192 23.63 1.61 -12.95
C THR A 192 22.40 2.12 -13.71
N ASP A 193 21.42 2.66 -12.97
CA ASP A 193 20.17 3.14 -13.57
C ASP A 193 20.42 4.37 -14.46
N TRP A 194 19.87 4.34 -15.68
CA TRP A 194 19.92 5.48 -16.59
C TRP A 194 18.86 6.51 -16.22
N THR A 195 19.29 7.65 -15.70
CA THR A 195 18.38 8.73 -15.24
C THR A 195 18.46 10.00 -16.08
N GLU A 196 19.48 10.11 -16.94
CA GLU A 196 19.62 11.23 -17.88
C GLU A 196 18.71 11.07 -19.09
N THR A 197 18.67 12.11 -19.94
CA THR A 197 17.86 12.13 -21.16
C THR A 197 18.21 10.96 -22.08
N ASP A 198 17.20 10.32 -22.68
CA ASP A 198 17.42 9.26 -23.66
C ASP A 198 18.03 9.86 -24.94
N PHE A 199 19.27 9.51 -25.24
CA PHE A 199 19.99 10.04 -26.41
C PHE A 199 19.36 9.65 -27.76
N ARG A 200 18.47 8.65 -27.79
CA ARG A 200 17.85 8.12 -29.02
C ARG A 200 16.57 8.86 -29.42
N THR A 201 15.89 9.43 -28.44
CA THR A 201 14.62 10.16 -28.62
C THR A 201 14.76 11.64 -28.26
N GLY A 202 15.71 12.00 -27.41
CA GLY A 202 15.83 13.35 -26.83
C GLY A 202 14.80 13.65 -25.74
N GLU A 203 14.06 12.63 -25.29
CA GLU A 203 13.01 12.74 -24.29
C GLU A 203 13.47 12.19 -22.94
N ALA A 204 12.67 12.45 -21.89
CA ALA A 204 12.92 11.85 -20.58
C ALA A 204 12.77 10.32 -20.63
N PRO A 205 13.60 9.57 -19.88
CA PRO A 205 13.50 8.12 -19.80
C PRO A 205 12.16 7.68 -19.18
N TRP A 206 11.50 6.69 -19.78
CA TRP A 206 10.17 6.24 -19.37
C TRP A 206 10.18 5.17 -18.26
N TRP A 207 11.34 4.58 -17.95
CA TRP A 207 11.51 3.41 -17.08
C TRP A 207 11.83 3.76 -15.62
N ASN A 208 11.88 5.04 -15.27
CA ASN A 208 12.13 5.53 -13.91
C ASN A 208 10.84 5.71 -13.12
#